data_AF-A0A7X3D367-F1
#
_entry.id   AF-A0A7X3D367-F1
#
_cell.length_a   1.000
_cell.length_b   1.000
_cell.length_c   1.000
_cell.angle_alpha   90.00
_cell.angle_beta   90.00
_cell.angle_gamma   90.00
#
_symmetry.space_group_name_H-M   'P 1'
#
loop_
_entity.id
_entity.type
_entity.pdbx_description
1 polymer ?
#
loop_
_entity_poly.entity_id
_entity_poly.type
_entity_poly.pdbx_seq_one_letter_code
_entity_poly.pdbx_strand_id
1 'polypeptide(L)'
;MIFFFGTRSSKIKERRLKRTTCSYCQSQDSFTVNTYGTYFHLFWIPLFPLFKKHIAECNHCKKSFSFAEFTPQMLKSLEVENNINPAKRPIWQGCGCLILTVFFLIVFSISLYGVYTRSGDSSNVIKVDPRKELLDADFKKMTQLLQRGKDSISISLKTCVDYNIVSGLETENISYFTRQNEDKLLVLLKIKDIKKVKAEFRKDILDIVEDCIFQLDKNKIFNELYIGVEGKWNTVLIRTPTQEDISGRFADKYKLLSFYGNDSLKQSKTKQPDTLKIE
;
A
#
# COMPACT_ATOMS: atom_id res chain seq x y z
N MET A 1 36.26 -11.64 -9.86
CA MET A 1 35.11 -10.87 -9.37
C MET A 1 33.90 -11.78 -9.30
N ILE A 2 33.32 -11.98 -8.12
CA ILE A 2 32.14 -12.82 -7.94
C ILE A 2 30.92 -11.96 -8.25
N PHE A 3 30.41 -12.07 -9.48
CA PHE A 3 29.16 -11.41 -9.84
C PHE A 3 28.00 -12.22 -9.28
N PHE A 4 27.33 -11.66 -8.27
CA PHE A 4 26.13 -12.26 -7.69
C PHE A 4 24.94 -12.23 -8.64
N PHE A 5 24.95 -11.39 -9.67
CA PHE A 5 23.91 -11.36 -10.70
C PHE A 5 24.54 -11.29 -12.09
N GLY A 6 23.84 -11.78 -13.10
CA GLY A 6 24.33 -11.73 -14.47
C GLY A 6 23.60 -12.66 -15.41
N THR A 7 24.20 -12.89 -16.57
CA THR A 7 23.68 -13.83 -17.56
C THR A 7 24.62 -15.02 -17.71
N ARG A 8 24.03 -16.21 -17.83
CA ARG A 8 24.75 -17.44 -18.14
C ARG A 8 24.07 -18.17 -19.28
N SER A 9 24.85 -18.95 -20.01
CA SER A 9 24.37 -19.76 -21.12
C SER A 9 24.60 -21.23 -20.82
N SER A 10 23.61 -22.08 -21.10
CA SER A 10 23.77 -23.53 -21.08
C SER A 10 23.39 -24.13 -22.45
N LYS A 11 24.08 -25.20 -22.85
CA LYS A 11 23.75 -25.93 -24.08
C LYS A 11 22.40 -26.61 -23.89
N ILE A 12 21.43 -26.27 -24.75
CA ILE A 12 20.08 -26.83 -24.72
C ILE A 12 19.96 -27.99 -25.71
N LYS A 13 20.52 -27.83 -26.91
CA LYS A 13 20.30 -28.76 -28.01
C LYS A 13 21.47 -28.75 -28.99
N GLU A 14 21.76 -29.92 -29.52
CA GLU A 14 22.65 -30.12 -30.67
C GLU A 14 21.83 -30.68 -31.83
N ARG A 15 22.08 -30.20 -33.05
CA ARG A 15 21.45 -30.72 -34.28
C ARG A 15 22.45 -30.74 -35.43
N ARG A 16 22.26 -31.65 -36.37
CA ARG A 16 23.01 -31.67 -37.63
C ARG A 16 22.20 -30.99 -38.72
N LEU A 17 22.84 -30.16 -39.54
CA LEU A 17 22.20 -29.55 -40.70
C LEU A 17 22.36 -30.44 -41.92
N LYS A 18 21.35 -30.46 -42.78
CA LYS A 18 21.30 -31.23 -44.02
C LYS A 18 21.05 -30.30 -45.20
N ARG A 19 21.46 -30.73 -46.40
CA ARG A 19 21.43 -29.94 -47.64
C ARG A 19 22.16 -28.60 -47.48
N THR A 20 23.34 -28.63 -46.85
CA THR A 20 24.18 -27.46 -46.61
C THR A 20 25.60 -27.71 -47.11
N THR A 21 26.24 -26.67 -47.64
CA THR A 21 27.65 -26.72 -48.06
C THR A 21 28.47 -25.73 -47.25
N CYS A 22 29.63 -26.16 -46.74
CA CYS A 22 30.54 -25.27 -46.02
C CYS A 22 31.20 -24.26 -46.97
N SER A 23 31.08 -22.96 -46.68
CA SER A 23 31.71 -21.89 -47.48
C SER A 23 33.24 -21.88 -47.40
N TYR A 24 33.84 -22.55 -46.41
CA TYR A 24 35.28 -22.55 -46.17
C TYR A 24 36.00 -23.77 -46.80
N CYS A 25 35.47 -24.98 -46.59
CA CYS A 25 36.11 -26.22 -47.08
C CYS A 25 35.24 -27.04 -48.03
N GLN A 26 34.09 -26.51 -48.47
CA GLN A 26 33.20 -27.11 -49.47
C GLN A 26 32.60 -28.49 -49.12
N SER A 27 32.80 -28.98 -47.89
CA SER A 27 32.20 -30.23 -47.42
C SER A 27 30.69 -30.10 -47.30
N GLN A 28 29.96 -31.10 -47.79
CA GLN A 28 28.50 -31.17 -47.72
C GLN A 28 28.04 -31.79 -46.39
N ASP A 29 26.90 -31.32 -45.87
CA ASP A 29 26.19 -31.87 -44.70
C ASP A 29 27.06 -32.11 -43.47
N SER A 30 28.04 -31.22 -43.31
CA SER A 30 29.09 -31.31 -42.32
C SER A 30 28.84 -30.42 -41.10
N PHE A 31 27.71 -29.72 -41.01
CA PHE A 31 27.45 -28.77 -39.93
C PHE A 31 26.73 -29.38 -38.73
N THR A 32 27.22 -29.03 -37.54
CA THR A 32 26.54 -29.26 -36.26
C THR A 32 26.20 -27.91 -35.63
N VAL A 33 24.92 -27.67 -35.33
CA VAL A 33 24.45 -26.46 -34.64
C VAL A 33 24.24 -26.75 -33.16
N ASN A 34 24.97 -26.01 -32.33
CA ASN A 34 24.80 -25.94 -30.90
C ASN A 34 23.89 -24.76 -30.55
N THR A 35 22.76 -25.06 -29.89
CA THR A 35 21.82 -24.06 -29.38
C THR A 35 22.02 -23.88 -27.89
N TYR A 36 22.32 -22.66 -27.47
CA TYR A 36 22.48 -22.27 -26.08
C TYR A 36 21.31 -21.43 -25.60
N GLY A 37 20.82 -21.70 -24.40
CA GLY A 37 19.83 -20.88 -23.72
C GLY A 37 20.51 -19.94 -22.75
N THR A 38 20.36 -18.64 -22.97
CA THR A 38 20.82 -17.63 -22.03
C THR A 38 19.73 -17.37 -21.00
N TYR A 39 20.09 -17.33 -19.72
CA TYR A 39 19.20 -17.03 -18.62
C TYR A 39 19.83 -16.00 -17.68
N PHE A 40 18.99 -15.23 -17.01
CA PHE A 40 19.41 -14.35 -15.92
C PHE A 40 19.51 -15.16 -14.64
N HIS A 41 20.56 -14.93 -13.86
CA HIS A 41 20.73 -15.53 -12.55
C HIS A 41 20.97 -14.48 -11.48
N LEU A 42 20.55 -14.80 -10.26
CA LEU A 42 20.84 -14.07 -9.03
C LEU A 42 21.35 -15.10 -8.01
N PHE A 43 22.47 -14.83 -7.35
CA PHE A 43 23.24 -15.75 -6.51
C PHE A 43 23.41 -17.14 -7.13
N TRP A 44 23.82 -17.21 -8.40
CA TRP A 44 23.94 -18.46 -9.18
C TRP A 44 22.63 -19.23 -9.44
N ILE A 45 21.48 -18.76 -8.94
CA ILE A 45 20.17 -19.35 -9.16
C ILE A 45 19.56 -18.74 -10.43
N PRO A 46 19.19 -19.54 -11.45
CA PRO A 46 18.46 -19.05 -12.62
C PRO A 46 17.09 -18.53 -12.22
N LEU A 47 16.77 -17.30 -12.59
CA LEU A 47 15.47 -16.70 -12.35
C LEU A 47 14.54 -16.86 -13.54
N PHE A 48 15.01 -16.50 -14.73
CA PHE A 48 14.20 -16.60 -15.95
C PHE A 48 15.07 -16.68 -17.23
N PRO A 49 14.57 -17.35 -18.28
CA PRO A 49 15.22 -17.41 -19.58
C PRO A 49 15.12 -16.08 -20.34
N LEU A 50 16.19 -15.70 -21.03
CA LEU A 50 16.28 -14.49 -21.85
C LEU A 50 16.11 -14.82 -23.35
N PHE A 51 17.20 -15.19 -24.01
CA PHE A 51 17.28 -15.44 -25.45
C PHE A 51 18.10 -16.70 -25.76
N LYS A 52 17.97 -17.20 -26.99
CA LYS A 52 18.75 -18.33 -27.50
C LYS A 52 19.89 -17.83 -28.37
N LYS A 53 21.01 -18.55 -28.36
CA LYS A 53 22.16 -18.33 -29.24
C LYS A 53 22.40 -19.61 -30.05
N HIS A 54 22.62 -19.47 -31.34
CA HIS A 54 22.95 -20.57 -32.24
C HIS A 54 24.38 -20.40 -32.75
N ILE A 55 25.16 -21.46 -32.68
CA ILE A 55 26.52 -21.51 -33.21
C ILE A 55 26.61 -22.77 -34.08
N ALA A 56 26.95 -22.61 -35.35
CA ALA A 56 27.21 -23.73 -36.24
C ALA A 56 28.71 -24.01 -36.29
N GLU A 57 29.10 -25.27 -36.26
CA GLU A 57 30.48 -25.71 -36.44
C GLU A 57 30.54 -26.74 -37.57
N CYS A 58 31.47 -26.57 -38.50
CA CYS A 58 31.74 -27.59 -39.50
C CYS A 58 32.55 -28.73 -38.87
N ASN A 59 32.03 -29.96 -38.91
CA ASN A 59 32.69 -31.15 -38.38
C ASN A 59 33.99 -31.49 -39.13
N HIS A 60 34.16 -31.03 -40.38
CA HIS A 60 35.33 -31.28 -41.22
C HIS A 60 36.47 -30.29 -40.94
N CYS A 61 36.26 -28.99 -41.19
CA CYS A 61 37.32 -27.97 -41.01
C CYS A 61 37.31 -27.26 -39.66
N LYS A 62 36.34 -27.56 -38.79
CA LYS A 62 36.15 -26.94 -37.45
C LYS A 62 35.88 -25.43 -37.45
N LYS A 63 35.61 -24.83 -38.62
CA LYS A 63 35.19 -23.43 -38.70
C LYS A 63 33.83 -23.27 -38.02
N SER A 64 33.77 -22.35 -37.06
CA SER A 64 32.53 -21.93 -36.39
C SER A 64 31.95 -20.69 -37.05
N PHE A 65 30.62 -20.62 -37.06
CA PHE A 65 29.82 -19.52 -37.60
C PHE A 65 28.83 -19.09 -36.50
N SER A 66 28.75 -17.79 -36.25
CA SER A 66 27.71 -17.18 -35.44
C SER A 66 26.39 -17.10 -36.22
N PHE A 67 25.27 -16.95 -35.52
CA PHE A 67 23.95 -16.90 -36.17
C PHE A 67 23.83 -15.84 -37.28
N ALA A 68 24.52 -14.70 -37.15
CA ALA A 68 24.53 -13.65 -38.15
C ALA A 68 25.30 -14.03 -39.44
N GLU A 69 26.18 -15.03 -39.36
CA GLU A 69 27.01 -15.51 -40.49
C GLU A 69 26.38 -16.74 -41.18
N PHE A 70 25.16 -17.13 -40.81
CA PHE A 70 24.52 -18.31 -41.38
C PHE A 70 24.12 -18.07 -42.85
N THR A 71 24.44 -19.02 -43.71
CA THR A 71 23.99 -19.00 -45.10
C THR A 71 22.48 -19.27 -45.19
N PRO A 72 21.80 -18.89 -46.29
CA PRO A 72 20.38 -19.20 -46.48
C PRO A 72 20.05 -20.69 -46.37
N GLN A 73 20.97 -21.56 -46.81
CA GLN A 73 20.84 -23.02 -46.67
C GLN A 73 20.85 -23.46 -45.20
N MET A 74 21.76 -22.88 -44.40
CA MET A 74 21.86 -23.17 -42.96
C MET A 74 20.61 -22.71 -42.20
N LEU A 75 20.11 -21.51 -42.50
CA LEU A 75 18.88 -20.98 -41.90
C LEU A 75 17.68 -21.89 -42.20
N LYS A 76 17.49 -22.26 -43.47
CA LYS A 76 16.40 -23.17 -43.89
C LYS A 76 16.51 -24.54 -43.24
N SER A 77 17.72 -25.13 -43.21
CA SER A 77 17.91 -26.43 -42.53
C SER A 77 17.65 -26.33 -41.04
N LEU A 78 18.05 -25.23 -40.38
CA LEU A 78 17.82 -25.04 -38.95
C LEU A 78 16.33 -24.85 -38.65
N GLU A 79 15.59 -24.16 -39.52
CA GLU A 79 14.14 -23.99 -39.41
C GLU A 79 13.40 -25.33 -39.51
N VAL A 80 13.73 -26.16 -40.51
CA VAL A 80 13.17 -27.51 -40.66
C VAL A 80 13.45 -28.35 -39.40
N GLU A 81 14.69 -28.34 -38.92
CA GLU A 81 15.06 -29.05 -37.69
C GLU A 81 14.38 -28.48 -36.43
N ASN A 82 14.12 -27.17 -36.37
CA ASN A 82 13.36 -26.54 -35.29
C ASN A 82 11.89 -26.99 -35.31
N ASN A 83 11.29 -27.17 -36.49
CA ASN A 83 9.90 -27.60 -36.63
C ASN A 83 9.71 -29.06 -36.22
N ILE A 84 10.70 -29.92 -36.47
CA ILE A 84 10.66 -31.35 -36.09
C ILE A 84 11.07 -31.54 -34.62
N ASN A 85 12.18 -30.91 -34.20
CA ASN A 85 12.74 -31.09 -32.86
C ASN A 85 13.17 -29.73 -32.24
N PRO A 86 12.19 -28.96 -31.74
CA PRO A 86 12.43 -27.62 -31.24
C PRO A 86 13.35 -27.65 -30.02
N ALA A 87 14.24 -26.65 -29.93
CA ALA A 87 15.09 -26.44 -28.76
C ALA A 87 14.22 -25.84 -27.65
N LYS A 88 13.55 -26.69 -26.86
CA LYS A 88 12.70 -26.27 -25.73
C LYS A 88 13.55 -25.60 -24.66
N ARG A 89 13.00 -24.58 -23.99
CA ARG A 89 13.68 -23.92 -22.87
C ARG A 89 13.70 -24.90 -21.67
N PRO A 90 14.83 -25.09 -20.98
CA PRO A 90 14.90 -25.96 -19.80
C PRO A 90 14.00 -25.42 -18.68
N ILE A 91 13.19 -26.28 -18.08
CA ILE A 91 12.25 -25.92 -16.99
C ILE A 91 13.00 -25.36 -15.78
N TRP A 92 14.22 -25.86 -15.51
CA TRP A 92 15.07 -25.41 -14.41
C TRP A 92 15.44 -23.91 -14.47
N GLN A 93 15.40 -23.29 -15.66
CA GLN A 93 15.71 -21.85 -15.80
C GLN A 93 14.65 -20.94 -15.15
N GLY A 94 13.50 -21.47 -14.73
CA GLY A 94 12.45 -20.74 -14.01
C GLY A 94 12.33 -21.08 -12.52
N CYS A 95 13.14 -22.01 -11.98
CA CYS A 95 13.00 -22.48 -10.60
C CYS A 95 13.24 -21.38 -9.57
N GLY A 96 14.16 -20.44 -9.82
CA GLY A 96 14.43 -19.34 -8.89
C GLY A 96 13.24 -18.40 -8.71
N CYS A 97 12.46 -18.16 -9.77
CA CYS A 97 11.25 -17.35 -9.68
C CYS A 97 10.21 -18.00 -8.74
N LEU A 98 10.02 -19.32 -8.84
CA LEU A 98 9.10 -20.05 -7.97
C LEU A 98 9.53 -19.98 -6.49
N ILE A 99 10.82 -20.07 -6.19
CA ILE A 99 11.33 -19.96 -4.83
C ILE A 99 11.02 -18.57 -4.26
N LEU A 100 11.27 -17.51 -5.04
CA LEU A 100 11.03 -16.13 -4.61
C LEU A 100 9.53 -15.86 -4.40
N THR A 101 8.65 -16.38 -5.25
CA THR A 101 7.20 -16.21 -5.09
C THR A 101 6.69 -16.93 -3.85
N VAL A 102 7.13 -18.18 -3.60
CA VAL A 102 6.76 -18.93 -2.40
C VAL A 102 7.25 -18.22 -1.14
N PHE A 103 8.50 -17.76 -1.11
CA PHE A 103 9.04 -17.00 0.02
C PHE A 103 8.22 -15.74 0.31
N PHE A 104 7.89 -14.97 -0.73
CA PHE A 104 7.04 -13.78 -0.61
C PHE A 104 5.65 -14.13 -0.06
N LEU A 105 5.01 -15.19 -0.57
CA LEU A 105 3.70 -15.63 -0.09
C LEU A 105 3.73 -16.06 1.38
N ILE A 106 4.81 -16.71 1.84
CA ILE A 106 4.98 -17.10 3.24
C ILE A 106 5.09 -15.86 4.13
N VAL A 107 5.99 -14.92 3.79
CA VAL A 107 6.17 -13.68 4.57
C VAL A 107 4.88 -12.86 4.58
N PHE A 108 4.21 -12.74 3.44
CA PHE A 108 2.93 -12.05 3.34
C PHE A 108 1.84 -12.73 4.18
N SER A 109 1.76 -14.05 4.16
CA SER A 109 0.81 -14.81 4.98
C SER A 109 1.08 -14.66 6.47
N ILE A 110 2.35 -14.66 6.90
CA ILE A 110 2.73 -14.39 8.30
C ILE A 110 2.31 -12.97 8.71
N SER A 111 2.53 -11.99 7.83
CA SER A 111 2.10 -10.60 8.07
C SER A 111 0.58 -10.50 8.21
N LEU A 112 -0.18 -11.15 7.32
CA LEU A 112 -1.64 -11.19 7.38
C LEU A 112 -2.13 -11.92 8.62
N TYR A 113 -1.49 -13.03 8.99
CA TYR A 113 -1.82 -13.78 10.20
C TYR A 113 -1.56 -12.95 11.47
N GLY A 114 -0.50 -12.16 11.51
CA GLY A 114 -0.25 -11.19 12.60
C GLY A 114 -1.35 -10.13 12.71
N VAL A 115 -1.86 -9.62 11.57
CA VAL A 115 -3.01 -8.69 11.55
C VAL A 115 -4.31 -9.38 11.98
N TYR A 116 -4.53 -10.62 11.53
CA TYR A 116 -5.72 -11.40 11.85
C TYR A 116 -5.77 -11.79 13.33
N THR A 117 -4.68 -12.29 13.90
CA THR A 117 -4.60 -12.64 15.33
C THR A 117 -4.77 -11.41 16.22
N ARG A 118 -4.25 -10.25 15.82
CA ARG A 118 -4.53 -8.97 16.50
C ARG A 118 -6.00 -8.54 16.39
N SER A 119 -6.69 -8.91 15.32
CA SER A 119 -8.14 -8.68 15.16
C SER A 119 -9.02 -9.72 15.85
N GLY A 120 -8.46 -10.90 16.17
CA GLY A 120 -9.19 -12.08 16.67
C GLY A 120 -9.12 -12.29 18.18
N ASP A 121 -8.27 -11.58 18.92
CA ASP A 121 -8.33 -11.57 20.39
C ASP A 121 -9.50 -10.70 20.88
N SER A 122 -10.70 -11.29 20.78
CA SER A 122 -11.92 -10.82 21.45
C SER A 122 -12.14 -11.53 22.81
N SER A 123 -11.13 -12.22 23.35
CA SER A 123 -11.24 -12.90 24.66
C SER A 123 -10.45 -12.23 25.78
N ASN A 124 -9.73 -11.14 25.48
CA ASN A 124 -9.80 -10.01 26.38
C ASN A 124 -11.23 -9.48 26.29
N VAL A 125 -11.99 -9.54 27.39
CA VAL A 125 -13.17 -8.68 27.56
C VAL A 125 -12.62 -7.26 27.49
N ILE A 126 -12.45 -6.74 26.27
CA ILE A 126 -12.35 -5.32 26.02
C ILE A 126 -13.66 -4.85 26.63
N LYS A 127 -13.60 -4.31 27.85
CA LYS A 127 -14.64 -3.43 28.34
C LYS A 127 -14.64 -2.31 27.30
N VAL A 128 -15.42 -2.50 26.24
CA VAL A 128 -15.66 -1.49 25.23
C VAL A 128 -16.23 -0.37 26.04
N ASP A 129 -15.39 0.64 26.26
CA ASP A 129 -15.75 1.78 27.06
C ASP A 129 -17.12 2.26 26.58
N PRO A 130 -18.18 2.22 27.41
CA PRO A 130 -19.53 2.56 26.99
C PRO A 130 -19.60 3.95 26.33
N ARG A 131 -18.67 4.86 26.70
CA ARG A 131 -18.53 6.19 26.09
C ARG A 131 -18.24 6.13 24.58
N LYS A 132 -17.62 5.05 24.08
CA LYS A 132 -17.37 4.86 22.64
C LYS A 132 -18.66 4.73 21.84
N GLU A 133 -19.63 4.00 22.38
CA GLU A 133 -20.94 3.85 21.73
C GLU A 133 -21.69 5.19 21.72
N LEU A 134 -21.60 5.97 22.80
CA LEU A 134 -22.18 7.31 22.88
C LEU A 134 -21.56 8.26 21.84
N LEU A 135 -20.23 8.27 21.74
CA LEU A 135 -19.51 9.07 20.76
C LEU A 135 -19.88 8.67 19.33
N ASP A 136 -19.92 7.37 19.03
CA ASP A 136 -20.28 6.86 17.70
C ASP A 136 -21.75 7.17 17.35
N ALA A 137 -22.66 7.14 18.33
CA ALA A 137 -24.04 7.56 18.14
C ALA A 137 -24.16 9.06 17.84
N ASP A 138 -23.31 9.91 18.42
CA ASP A 138 -23.30 11.34 18.16
C ASP A 138 -22.67 11.69 16.80
N PHE A 139 -21.59 11.01 16.38
CA PHE A 139 -21.06 11.12 15.01
C PHE A 139 -22.14 10.76 13.97
N LYS A 140 -23.00 9.76 14.23
CA LYS A 140 -24.10 9.38 13.33
C LYS A 140 -25.21 10.43 13.22
N LYS A 141 -25.33 11.35 14.19
CA LYS A 141 -26.35 12.40 14.20
C LYS A 141 -25.96 13.64 13.39
N MET A 142 -24.70 13.76 12.95
CA MET A 142 -24.27 14.88 12.11
C MET A 142 -25.11 14.98 10.85
N THR A 143 -25.77 16.12 10.68
CA THR A 143 -26.69 16.37 9.57
C THR A 143 -26.44 17.74 8.95
N GLN A 144 -26.77 17.85 7.66
CA GLN A 144 -26.86 19.13 6.95
C GLN A 144 -28.25 19.78 7.21
N LEU A 145 -29.26 18.98 7.51
CA LEU A 145 -30.65 19.39 7.74
C LEU A 145 -30.87 19.74 9.22
N LEU A 146 -30.56 20.99 9.60
CA LEU A 146 -30.69 21.48 10.97
C LEU A 146 -32.11 22.01 11.24
N GLN A 147 -32.70 21.67 12.40
CA GLN A 147 -34.06 22.10 12.77
C GLN A 147 -34.03 23.20 13.84
N ARG A 148 -34.75 24.30 13.58
CA ARG A 148 -34.85 25.45 14.48
C ARG A 148 -35.50 25.02 15.81
N GLY A 149 -34.76 25.15 16.91
CA GLY A 149 -35.18 24.79 18.27
C GLY A 149 -34.37 23.64 18.89
N LYS A 150 -34.11 22.57 18.13
CA LYS A 150 -33.26 21.45 18.60
C LYS A 150 -31.77 21.70 18.37
N ASP A 151 -31.42 22.42 17.30
CA ASP A 151 -30.05 22.58 16.82
C ASP A 151 -29.54 24.03 16.89
N SER A 152 -29.95 24.81 17.89
CA SER A 152 -29.68 26.27 17.96
C SER A 152 -28.19 26.63 17.85
N ILE A 153 -27.31 25.90 18.55
CA ILE A 153 -25.85 26.10 18.50
C ILE A 153 -25.29 25.64 17.15
N SER A 154 -25.64 24.44 16.67
CA SER A 154 -25.23 23.95 15.34
C SER A 154 -25.60 24.93 14.21
N ILE A 155 -26.79 25.53 14.26
CA ILE A 155 -27.25 26.52 13.26
C ILE A 155 -26.38 27.77 13.32
N SER A 156 -26.17 28.30 14.52
CA SER A 156 -25.40 29.53 14.71
C SER A 156 -23.93 29.33 14.32
N LEU A 157 -23.37 28.16 14.66
CA LEU A 157 -22.04 27.74 14.24
C LEU A 157 -21.95 27.62 12.73
N LYS A 158 -22.92 26.95 12.07
CA LYS A 158 -22.97 26.85 10.61
C LYS A 158 -22.96 28.24 9.98
N THR A 159 -23.82 29.15 10.44
CA THR A 159 -23.87 30.53 9.91
C THR A 159 -22.54 31.27 10.07
N CYS A 160 -21.87 31.12 11.20
CA CYS A 160 -20.57 31.74 11.41
C CYS A 160 -19.48 31.11 10.53
N VAL A 161 -19.45 29.79 10.43
CA VAL A 161 -18.46 29.05 9.62
C VAL A 161 -18.64 29.34 8.13
N ASP A 162 -19.89 29.46 7.65
CA ASP A 162 -20.19 29.87 6.27
C ASP A 162 -19.63 31.27 5.93
N TYR A 163 -19.53 32.16 6.91
CA TYR A 163 -18.98 33.51 6.73
C TYR A 163 -17.44 33.55 6.76
N ASN A 164 -16.81 32.65 7.53
CA ASN A 164 -15.37 32.70 7.82
C ASN A 164 -14.51 31.69 7.03
N ILE A 165 -15.08 30.72 6.32
CA ILE A 165 -14.28 29.73 5.58
C ILE A 165 -13.59 30.34 4.35
N VAL A 166 -12.30 30.03 4.24
CA VAL A 166 -11.38 30.37 3.13
C VAL A 166 -11.73 29.63 1.83
N SER A 167 -11.51 30.28 0.69
CA SER A 167 -11.72 29.79 -0.69
C SER A 167 -11.29 28.33 -0.91
N GLY A 168 -12.19 27.49 -1.41
CA GLY A 168 -11.90 26.12 -1.87
C GLY A 168 -12.65 24.99 -1.15
N LEU A 169 -13.40 25.31 -0.09
CA LEU A 169 -14.32 24.40 0.59
C LEU A 169 -15.77 24.79 0.32
N GLU A 170 -16.58 23.85 -0.14
CA GLU A 170 -18.03 24.01 -0.27
C GLU A 170 -18.66 23.84 1.12
N THR A 171 -18.92 24.96 1.81
CA THR A 171 -19.41 24.97 3.20
C THR A 171 -20.82 24.36 3.33
N GLU A 172 -21.60 24.41 2.25
CA GLU A 172 -22.93 23.80 2.12
C GLU A 172 -22.90 22.27 2.34
N ASN A 173 -21.76 21.64 2.08
CA ASN A 173 -21.60 20.18 2.20
C ASN A 173 -21.13 19.72 3.58
N ILE A 174 -20.99 20.64 4.55
CA ILE A 174 -20.56 20.32 5.91
C ILE A 174 -21.77 19.91 6.75
N SER A 175 -21.68 18.74 7.38
CA SER A 175 -22.65 18.33 8.40
C SER A 175 -22.17 18.77 9.78
N TYR A 176 -23.09 19.21 10.63
CA TYR A 176 -22.79 19.69 11.98
C TYR A 176 -23.57 18.87 13.01
N PHE A 177 -22.98 18.72 14.20
CA PHE A 177 -23.68 18.29 15.41
C PHE A 177 -23.02 18.93 16.61
N THR A 178 -23.82 19.51 17.50
CA THR A 178 -23.35 20.04 18.77
C THR A 178 -24.10 19.40 19.93
N ARG A 179 -23.40 19.12 21.01
CA ARG A 179 -24.02 18.64 22.26
C ARG A 179 -23.42 19.40 23.43
N GLN A 180 -24.28 19.97 24.25
CA GLN A 180 -23.90 20.57 25.52
C GLN A 180 -24.17 19.58 26.65
N ASN A 181 -23.24 19.50 27.60
CA ASN A 181 -23.42 18.81 28.87
C ASN A 181 -22.79 19.66 29.97
N GLU A 182 -23.61 20.21 30.87
CA GLU A 182 -23.16 21.13 31.92
C GLU A 182 -22.29 22.28 31.35
N ASP A 183 -21.00 22.31 31.71
CA ASP A 183 -20.01 23.30 31.31
C ASP A 183 -19.16 22.86 30.09
N LYS A 184 -19.55 21.77 29.42
CA LYS A 184 -18.84 21.19 28.28
C LYS A 184 -19.64 21.34 27.00
N LEU A 185 -18.95 21.68 25.91
CA LEU A 185 -19.51 21.69 24.56
C LEU A 185 -18.75 20.73 23.65
N LEU A 186 -19.47 19.78 23.06
CA LEU A 186 -18.99 18.94 21.98
C LEU A 186 -19.45 19.52 20.64
N VAL A 187 -18.50 19.69 19.73
CA VAL A 187 -18.70 20.17 18.36
C VAL A 187 -18.14 19.14 17.39
N LEU A 188 -19.00 18.56 16.56
CA LEU A 188 -18.63 17.61 15.52
C LEU A 188 -18.94 18.19 14.14
N LEU A 189 -17.95 18.13 13.25
CA LEU A 189 -18.08 18.53 11.84
C LEU A 189 -17.75 17.36 10.93
N LYS A 190 -18.55 17.16 9.89
CA LYS A 190 -18.24 16.22 8.81
C LYS A 190 -17.98 16.97 7.51
N ILE A 191 -16.73 16.93 7.04
CA ILE A 191 -16.29 17.60 5.83
C ILE A 191 -15.84 16.53 4.83
N LYS A 192 -16.76 16.05 3.99
CA LYS A 192 -16.48 14.97 3.01
C LYS A 192 -15.33 15.31 2.06
N ASP A 193 -15.21 16.59 1.72
CA ASP A 193 -14.24 17.12 0.77
C ASP A 193 -13.01 17.74 1.41
N ILE A 194 -12.74 17.45 2.69
CA ILE A 194 -11.54 17.94 3.42
C ILE A 194 -10.23 17.58 2.71
N LYS A 195 -10.25 16.55 1.84
CA LYS A 195 -9.14 16.16 0.96
C LYS A 195 -8.71 17.27 -0.02
N LYS A 196 -9.61 18.19 -0.40
CA LYS A 196 -9.32 19.34 -1.28
C LYS A 196 -8.39 20.35 -0.59
N VAL A 197 -8.35 20.35 0.74
CA VAL A 197 -7.44 21.18 1.55
C VAL A 197 -6.18 20.39 1.87
N LYS A 198 -4.99 20.99 1.67
CA LYS A 198 -3.71 20.36 2.06
C LYS A 198 -3.67 20.17 3.57
N ALA A 199 -3.07 19.07 4.03
CA ALA A 199 -3.06 18.71 5.45
C ALA A 199 -2.54 19.82 6.38
N GLU A 200 -1.55 20.59 5.93
CA GLU A 200 -0.95 21.71 6.66
C GLU A 200 -1.93 22.86 6.98
N PHE A 201 -2.95 23.08 6.14
CA PHE A 201 -3.96 24.13 6.29
C PHE A 201 -5.26 23.62 6.92
N ARG A 202 -5.38 22.32 7.19
CA ARG A 202 -6.62 21.77 7.78
C ARG A 202 -6.82 22.24 9.22
N LYS A 203 -5.73 22.53 9.95
CA LYS A 203 -5.81 23.05 11.33
C LYS A 203 -6.57 24.37 11.41
N ASP A 204 -6.53 25.18 10.35
CA ASP A 204 -7.23 26.48 10.29
C ASP A 204 -8.75 26.31 10.44
N ILE A 205 -9.29 25.11 10.13
CA ILE A 205 -10.69 24.76 10.38
C ILE A 205 -11.00 24.75 11.89
N LEU A 206 -10.08 24.28 12.73
CA LEU A 206 -10.26 24.30 14.18
C LEU A 206 -10.28 25.74 14.69
N ASP A 207 -9.34 26.56 14.21
CA ASP A 207 -9.21 27.95 14.64
C ASP A 207 -10.48 28.75 14.27
N ILE A 208 -11.03 28.55 13.06
CA ILE A 208 -12.30 29.15 12.64
C ILE A 208 -13.46 28.70 13.54
N VAL A 209 -13.53 27.40 13.85
CA VAL A 209 -14.61 26.86 14.71
C VAL A 209 -14.49 27.44 16.12
N GLU A 210 -13.29 27.54 16.67
CA GLU A 210 -13.03 28.15 17.99
C GLU A 210 -13.45 29.62 18.02
N ASP A 211 -13.04 30.41 17.03
CA ASP A 211 -13.43 31.82 16.91
C ASP A 211 -14.95 31.97 16.83
N CYS A 212 -15.61 31.13 16.04
CA CYS A 212 -17.07 31.10 15.94
C CYS A 212 -17.73 30.76 17.28
N ILE A 213 -17.24 29.74 17.97
CA ILE A 213 -17.76 29.34 19.27
C ILE A 213 -17.54 30.44 20.32
N PHE A 214 -16.38 31.10 20.33
CA PHE A 214 -16.08 32.23 21.21
C PHE A 214 -17.04 33.41 20.99
N GLN A 215 -17.40 33.70 19.74
CA GLN A 215 -18.39 34.75 19.43
C GLN A 215 -19.81 34.39 19.84
N LEU A 216 -20.17 33.10 19.81
CA LEU A 216 -21.48 32.60 20.22
C LEU A 216 -21.63 32.58 21.74
N ASP A 217 -20.55 32.31 22.46
CA ASP A 217 -20.55 32.17 23.92
C ASP A 217 -20.06 33.42 24.67
N LYS A 218 -20.66 34.57 24.37
CA LYS A 218 -20.31 35.84 25.04
C LYS A 218 -20.51 35.83 26.56
N ASN A 219 -21.34 34.90 27.06
CA ASN A 219 -21.68 34.78 28.48
C ASN A 219 -20.89 33.66 29.20
N LYS A 220 -19.96 32.97 28.53
CA LYS A 220 -19.19 31.84 29.08
C LYS A 220 -20.08 30.74 29.67
N ILE A 221 -21.03 30.28 28.87
CA ILE A 221 -21.96 29.20 29.14
C ILE A 221 -21.20 27.87 29.25
N PHE A 222 -20.05 27.71 28.59
CA PHE A 222 -19.19 26.52 28.72
C PHE A 222 -17.70 26.90 28.87
N ASN A 223 -16.97 26.09 29.62
CA ASN A 223 -15.53 26.27 29.88
C ASN A 223 -14.68 25.25 29.12
N GLU A 224 -15.25 24.09 28.78
CA GLU A 224 -14.54 23.00 28.12
C GLU A 224 -15.08 22.75 26.70
N LEU A 225 -14.22 22.96 25.70
CA LEU A 225 -14.57 22.79 24.29
C LEU A 225 -13.90 21.54 23.71
N TYR A 226 -14.72 20.70 23.07
CA TYR A 226 -14.31 19.47 22.41
C TYR A 226 -14.68 19.54 20.93
N ILE A 227 -13.70 19.50 20.05
CA ILE A 227 -13.90 19.62 18.60
C ILE A 227 -13.42 18.34 17.91
N GLY A 228 -14.28 17.76 17.08
CA GLY A 228 -13.95 16.62 16.22
C GLY A 228 -14.31 16.90 14.77
N VAL A 229 -13.33 16.76 13.86
CA VAL A 229 -13.55 16.93 12.41
C VAL A 229 -13.38 15.58 11.71
N GLU A 230 -14.47 15.09 11.14
CA GLU A 230 -14.52 13.85 10.37
C GLU A 230 -14.41 14.14 8.87
N GLY A 231 -13.50 13.41 8.20
CA GLY A 231 -13.42 13.36 6.75
C GLY A 231 -14.41 12.35 6.16
N LYS A 232 -14.15 11.94 4.91
CA LYS A 232 -14.97 10.91 4.26
C LYS A 232 -14.84 9.53 4.90
N TRP A 233 -13.65 9.18 5.40
CA TRP A 233 -13.30 7.81 5.82
C TRP A 233 -12.76 7.71 7.24
N ASN A 234 -12.34 8.82 7.84
CA ASN A 234 -11.63 8.83 9.11
C ASN A 234 -11.76 10.19 9.80
N THR A 235 -11.49 10.22 11.11
CA THR A 235 -11.32 11.46 11.85
C THR A 235 -9.98 12.09 11.49
N VAL A 236 -10.00 13.40 11.21
CA VAL A 236 -8.87 14.14 10.63
C VAL A 236 -8.25 15.10 11.62
N LEU A 237 -9.07 15.74 12.46
CA LEU A 237 -8.64 16.69 13.47
C LEU A 237 -9.43 16.49 14.75
N ILE A 238 -8.75 16.59 15.88
CA ILE A 238 -9.37 16.62 17.20
C ILE A 238 -8.67 17.65 18.05
N ARG A 239 -9.45 18.37 18.85
CA ARG A 239 -8.94 19.20 19.92
C ARG A 239 -9.86 19.09 21.13
N THR A 240 -9.27 18.91 22.30
CA THR A 240 -9.92 18.89 23.60
C THR A 240 -9.14 19.79 24.56
N PRO A 241 -9.67 20.09 25.75
CA PRO A 241 -8.96 20.95 26.71
C PRO A 241 -7.62 20.36 27.17
N THR A 242 -7.45 19.04 27.08
CA THR A 242 -6.28 18.32 27.60
C THR A 242 -5.41 17.70 26.51
N GLN A 243 -5.94 17.48 25.30
CA GLN A 243 -5.28 16.73 24.25
C GLN A 243 -5.65 17.26 22.87
N GLU A 244 -4.72 17.17 21.93
CA GLU A 244 -5.01 17.50 20.53
C GLU A 244 -4.40 16.48 19.56
N ASP A 245 -4.95 16.46 18.35
CA ASP A 245 -4.49 15.66 17.22
C ASP A 245 -4.79 16.41 15.92
N ILE A 246 -3.87 17.29 15.56
CA ILE A 246 -4.07 18.29 14.50
C ILE A 246 -3.16 18.04 13.29
N SER A 247 -2.65 16.82 13.14
CA SER A 247 -1.79 16.42 12.00
C SER A 247 -2.47 16.59 10.63
N GLY A 248 -3.80 16.69 10.62
CA GLY A 248 -4.61 16.84 9.42
C GLY A 248 -4.69 15.58 8.56
N ARG A 249 -4.24 14.41 9.05
CA ARG A 249 -4.27 13.14 8.31
C ARG A 249 -5.15 12.09 8.99
N PHE A 250 -4.78 11.69 10.20
CA PHE A 250 -5.50 10.71 11.02
C PHE A 250 -5.43 11.16 12.46
N ALA A 251 -6.59 11.39 13.07
CA ALA A 251 -6.71 11.78 14.47
C ALA A 251 -7.39 10.67 15.28
N ASP A 252 -6.91 10.43 16.50
CA ASP A 252 -7.50 9.43 17.39
C ASP A 252 -8.82 9.93 18.01
N LYS A 253 -9.96 9.53 17.41
CA LYS A 253 -11.32 9.92 17.86
C LYS A 253 -11.58 9.67 19.34
N TYR A 254 -10.88 8.72 19.97
CA TYR A 254 -11.10 8.37 21.37
C TYR A 254 -10.57 9.42 22.35
N LYS A 255 -9.82 10.42 21.90
CA LYS A 255 -9.46 11.60 22.72
C LYS A 255 -10.70 12.40 23.16
N LEU A 256 -11.80 12.31 22.41
CA LEU A 256 -13.09 12.96 22.73
C LEU A 256 -13.88 12.23 23.85
N LEU A 257 -13.48 11.03 24.28
CA LEU A 257 -14.25 10.27 25.28
C LEU A 257 -14.37 10.97 26.62
N SER A 258 -13.41 11.84 26.95
CA SER A 258 -13.41 12.65 28.18
C SER A 258 -14.58 13.65 28.26
N PHE A 259 -15.25 13.95 27.14
CA PHE A 259 -16.52 14.69 27.13
C PHE A 259 -17.66 13.93 27.82
N TYR A 260 -17.69 12.60 27.72
CA TYR A 260 -18.78 11.75 28.24
C TYR A 260 -18.54 11.27 29.69
N GLY A 261 -17.50 11.79 30.34
CA GLY A 261 -17.13 11.44 31.72
C GLY A 261 -15.64 11.19 31.88
N ASN A 262 -15.18 11.10 33.13
CA ASN A 262 -13.76 10.91 33.45
C ASN A 262 -13.23 9.55 32.99
N ASP A 263 -11.92 9.46 32.74
CA ASP A 263 -11.26 8.22 32.38
C ASP A 263 -11.30 7.20 33.53
N SER A 264 -12.30 6.32 33.50
CA SER A 264 -12.41 5.18 34.42
C SER A 264 -11.32 4.10 34.21
N LEU A 265 -10.32 4.37 33.36
CA LEU A 265 -9.23 3.45 33.04
C LEU A 265 -7.89 4.07 33.42
N LYS A 266 -7.62 4.19 34.73
CA LYS A 266 -6.24 4.14 35.22
C LYS A 266 -5.65 2.82 34.72
N GLN A 267 -4.78 2.93 33.71
CA GLN A 267 -4.02 1.86 33.12
C GLN A 267 -3.35 1.02 34.22
N SER A 268 -3.73 -0.25 34.34
CA SER A 268 -2.84 -1.27 34.88
C SER A 268 -1.66 -1.39 33.91
N LYS A 269 -0.60 -0.62 34.14
CA LYS A 269 0.70 -0.86 33.54
C LYS A 269 1.21 -2.19 34.10
N THR A 270 0.91 -3.31 33.46
CA THR A 270 1.62 -4.55 33.73
C THR A 270 2.85 -4.57 32.84
N LYS A 271 4.02 -4.55 33.50
CA LYS A 271 5.35 -4.62 32.89
C LYS A 271 5.42 -5.70 31.81
N GLN A 272 5.95 -5.32 30.66
CA GLN A 272 6.54 -6.23 29.68
C GLN A 272 7.74 -6.92 30.35
N PRO A 273 7.81 -8.27 30.43
CA PRO A 273 9.01 -8.91 30.92
C PRO A 273 10.13 -8.78 29.88
N ASP A 274 11.28 -8.34 30.37
CA ASP A 274 12.51 -8.15 29.64
C ASP A 274 12.87 -9.37 28.78
N THR A 275 13.33 -9.06 27.58
CA THR A 275 14.06 -9.94 26.67
C THR A 275 15.04 -10.85 27.41
N LEU A 276 14.85 -12.16 27.21
CA LEU A 276 15.81 -13.20 27.55
C LEU A 276 17.14 -12.87 26.85
N LYS A 277 18.17 -12.55 27.64
CA LYS A 277 19.56 -12.62 27.20
C LYS A 277 19.89 -14.10 26.95
N ILE A 278 20.30 -14.42 25.74
CA ILE A 278 20.95 -15.68 25.41
C ILE A 278 22.45 -15.40 25.57
N GLU A 279 23.08 -16.04 26.55
CA GLU A 279 24.51 -16.35 26.53
C GLU A 279 24.77 -17.51 25.57
#